data_AF-A0AA35U0P9-F1
#
_entry.id   AF-A0AA35U0P9-F1
#
_cell.length_a   1.000
_cell.length_b   1.000
_cell.length_c   1.000
_cell.angle_alpha   90.00
_cell.angle_beta   90.00
_cell.angle_gamma   90.00
#
_symmetry.space_group_name_H-M   'P 1'
#
loop_
_entity.id
_entity.type
_entity.pdbx_description
1 polymer ?
#
loop_
_entity_poly.entity_id
_entity_poly.type
_entity_poly.pdbx_seq_one_letter_code
_entity_poly.pdbx_strand_id
1 'polypeptide(L)'
;MNRSRYGTKSRTTMDAAASKRDFGSFHSSNVEELLRLPEEVYQPPKIPVDLPSFSSSDLKFGREAKEAHFHLSASWTFINHGAFGAVLKEALAAAAVWQVYCERQPLRFLDRELLPLLAFTTRRLADFIDATPSELALVPNVTTGINSVIRSVCKTFSPQDSVLIFNTTYGAVKKLVRTVSEEVGFSVHELVIHFPLHSHSQILETLESGLREHESVKLVIADHISSNYGIIFPVKVGSEHNTLPLLYLTVCRRWRHSVILEGLKFLWTGLMLLALYQSACVI
;
A
#
# COMPACT_ATOMS: atom_id res chain seq x y z
N MET A 1 15.90 42.18 58.24
CA MET A 1 14.50 42.66 58.38
C MET A 1 13.74 42.27 57.11
N ASN A 2 12.82 41.28 57.15
CA ASN A 2 11.35 41.46 57.16
C ASN A 2 10.85 42.56 56.20
N ARG A 3 9.80 42.43 55.36
CA ARG A 3 8.80 41.40 55.00
C ARG A 3 8.03 42.05 53.82
N SER A 4 7.79 41.35 52.70
CA SER A 4 6.48 40.78 52.29
C SER A 4 5.39 41.75 51.78
N ARG A 5 4.75 41.35 50.65
CA ARG A 5 3.35 41.54 50.16
C ARG A 5 3.28 42.14 48.74
N TYR A 6 2.60 41.63 47.70
CA TYR A 6 1.61 40.57 47.41
C TYR A 6 1.74 40.27 45.89
N GLY A 7 1.35 39.14 45.28
CA GLY A 7 0.60 37.98 45.74
C GLY A 7 0.55 36.90 44.65
N THR A 8 0.33 35.68 45.09
CA THR A 8 0.10 34.46 44.31
C THR A 8 -1.25 34.48 43.60
N LYS A 9 -1.25 34.23 42.28
CA LYS A 9 -2.37 33.57 41.60
C LYS A 9 -1.87 32.23 41.06
N SER A 10 -2.30 31.17 41.73
CA SER A 10 -2.34 29.82 41.19
C SER A 10 -3.32 29.79 40.02
N ARG A 11 -2.88 29.29 38.86
CA ARG A 11 -3.76 28.80 37.81
C ARG A 11 -3.12 27.57 37.16
N THR A 12 -3.39 26.42 37.79
CA THR A 12 -3.79 25.15 37.16
C THR A 12 -3.09 24.72 35.87
N THR A 13 -2.15 23.78 36.01
CA THR A 13 -2.10 22.50 35.28
C THR A 13 -2.75 22.47 33.88
N MET A 14 -2.11 23.07 32.88
CA MET A 14 -2.37 22.82 31.45
C MET A 14 -1.09 22.97 30.60
N ASP A 15 0.07 22.60 31.13
CA ASP A 15 1.35 22.77 30.41
C ASP A 15 2.24 21.50 30.42
N ALA A 16 1.62 20.31 30.47
CA ALA A 16 2.35 19.04 30.40
C ALA A 16 2.23 18.32 29.05
N ALA A 17 1.42 18.82 28.11
CA ALA A 17 1.25 18.23 26.77
C ALA A 17 2.14 18.88 25.69
N ALA A 18 2.93 19.88 26.05
CA ALA A 18 3.74 20.68 25.12
C ALA A 18 5.21 20.21 25.02
N SER A 19 5.52 18.95 25.34
CA SER A 19 6.81 18.38 24.92
C SER A 19 6.71 17.93 23.46
N LYS A 20 6.67 18.90 22.53
CA LYS A 20 6.92 18.65 21.12
C LYS A 20 8.24 17.88 21.01
N ARG A 21 8.18 16.63 20.56
CA ARG A 21 9.37 15.91 20.13
C ARG A 21 9.51 16.17 18.64
N ASP A 22 10.48 17.03 18.35
CA ASP A 22 10.93 17.35 17.01
C ASP A 22 11.54 16.10 16.36
N PHE A 23 11.06 15.76 15.16
CA PHE A 23 11.74 14.76 14.34
C PHE A 23 12.80 15.49 13.50
N GLY A 24 14.06 15.48 13.96
CA GLY A 24 15.12 16.23 13.30
C GLY A 24 14.85 17.73 13.34
N SER A 25 14.93 18.41 12.19
CA SER A 25 14.67 19.86 12.07
C SER A 25 13.19 20.23 11.84
N PHE A 26 12.27 19.26 11.93
CA PHE A 26 10.85 19.46 11.61
C PHE A 26 10.04 19.86 12.84
N HIS A 27 9.07 20.78 12.67
CA HIS A 27 8.16 21.23 13.73
C HIS A 27 6.98 20.30 14.04
N SER A 28 6.83 19.21 13.29
CA SER A 28 5.79 18.19 13.46
C SER A 28 6.39 16.86 13.90
N SER A 29 5.62 16.08 14.67
CA SER A 29 5.94 14.66 14.92
C SER A 29 6.14 13.90 13.60
N ASN A 30 6.97 12.86 13.64
CA ASN A 30 7.14 12.00 12.48
C ASN A 30 5.83 11.27 12.13
N VAL A 31 5.73 10.82 10.88
CA VAL A 31 4.52 10.15 10.37
C VAL A 31 4.19 8.89 11.19
N GLU A 32 5.20 8.10 11.57
CA GLU A 32 5.01 6.82 12.27
C GLU A 32 4.34 6.98 13.64
N GLU A 33 4.73 8.01 14.40
CA GLU A 33 4.07 8.39 15.66
C GLU A 33 2.61 8.76 15.43
N LEU A 34 2.32 9.58 14.43
CA LEU A 34 0.96 10.02 14.09
C LEU A 34 0.07 8.85 13.64
N LEU A 35 0.63 7.86 12.96
CA LEU A 35 -0.09 6.64 12.56
C LEU A 35 -0.44 5.74 13.74
N ARG A 36 0.37 5.76 14.81
CA ARG A 36 0.15 4.97 16.03
C ARG A 36 -0.76 5.64 17.05
N LEU A 37 -1.11 6.91 16.86
CA LEU A 37 -2.02 7.60 17.77
C LEU A 37 -3.40 6.90 17.80
N PRO A 38 -3.98 6.68 19.00
CA PRO A 38 -5.37 6.27 19.15
C PRO A 38 -6.32 7.28 18.49
N GLU A 39 -7.46 6.79 17.99
CA GLU A 39 -8.42 7.62 17.25
C GLU A 39 -8.99 8.76 18.13
N GLU A 40 -9.09 8.53 19.45
CA GLU A 40 -9.60 9.52 20.41
C GLU A 40 -8.65 10.71 20.60
N VAL A 41 -7.37 10.53 20.28
CA VAL A 41 -6.31 11.53 20.46
C VAL A 41 -5.87 12.13 19.13
N TYR A 42 -5.99 11.37 18.04
CA TYR A 42 -5.61 11.81 16.72
C TYR A 42 -6.45 13.00 16.26
N GLN A 43 -5.78 14.08 15.86
CA GLN A 43 -6.43 15.26 15.28
C GLN A 43 -6.09 15.34 13.79
N PRO A 44 -7.09 15.21 12.89
CA PRO A 44 -6.85 15.34 11.46
C PRO A 44 -6.40 16.77 11.12
N PRO A 45 -5.39 16.94 10.24
CA PRO A 45 -4.96 18.26 9.81
C PRO A 45 -6.06 18.95 8.99
N LYS A 46 -6.05 20.28 9.01
CA LYS A 46 -6.90 21.06 8.09
C LYS A 46 -6.40 20.84 6.67
N ILE A 47 -7.29 20.45 5.76
CA ILE A 47 -7.00 20.43 4.34
C ILE A 47 -7.08 21.87 3.81
N PRO A 48 -6.00 22.41 3.24
CA PRO A 48 -5.94 23.82 2.86
C PRO A 48 -6.39 24.10 1.43
N VAL A 49 -6.77 23.05 0.69
CA VAL A 49 -7.27 23.14 -0.69
C VAL A 49 -8.65 22.52 -0.77
N ASP A 50 -9.46 23.01 -1.71
CA ASP A 50 -10.75 22.40 -1.98
C ASP A 50 -10.54 21.04 -2.64
N LEU A 51 -11.11 19.99 -2.04
CA LEU A 51 -11.07 18.64 -2.58
C LEU A 51 -12.35 18.36 -3.38
N PRO A 52 -12.25 17.57 -4.47
CA PRO A 52 -13.42 17.12 -5.19
C PRO A 52 -14.29 16.23 -4.29
N SER A 53 -15.60 16.42 -4.37
CA SER A 53 -16.60 15.55 -3.73
C SER A 53 -17.15 14.57 -4.76
N PHE A 54 -17.16 13.29 -4.40
CA PHE A 54 -17.79 12.24 -5.22
C PHE A 54 -19.01 11.69 -4.48
N SER A 55 -20.14 11.56 -5.18
CA SER A 55 -21.28 10.77 -4.71
C SER A 55 -21.33 9.47 -5.51
N SER A 56 -21.31 8.33 -4.81
CA SER A 56 -21.39 7.01 -5.47
C SER A 56 -22.78 6.69 -6.00
N SER A 57 -23.82 7.43 -5.59
CA SER A 57 -25.21 7.18 -5.98
C SER A 57 -25.49 7.40 -7.48
N ASP A 58 -24.70 8.23 -8.14
CA ASP A 58 -24.99 8.72 -9.50
C ASP A 58 -23.92 8.32 -10.52
N LEU A 59 -22.91 7.53 -10.11
CA LEU A 59 -21.82 7.15 -11.00
C LEU A 59 -22.27 6.03 -11.95
N LYS A 60 -22.45 6.38 -13.22
CA LYS A 60 -22.73 5.41 -14.28
C LYS A 60 -21.44 4.98 -14.98
N PHE A 61 -21.15 3.68 -14.91
CA PHE A 61 -19.94 3.10 -15.50
C PHE A 61 -19.96 3.09 -17.04
N GLY A 62 -18.79 2.84 -17.63
CA GLY A 62 -18.63 2.72 -19.08
C GLY A 62 -18.43 4.07 -19.76
N ARG A 63 -19.17 4.31 -20.86
CA ARG A 63 -18.97 5.50 -21.72
C ARG A 63 -19.26 6.81 -20.98
N GLU A 64 -20.33 6.85 -20.19
CA GLU A 64 -20.72 8.05 -19.44
C GLU A 64 -19.63 8.43 -18.41
N ALA A 65 -19.15 7.48 -17.60
CA ALA A 65 -18.01 7.72 -16.70
C ALA A 65 -16.76 8.17 -17.46
N LYS A 66 -16.45 7.53 -18.61
CA LYS A 66 -15.30 7.91 -19.44
C LYS A 66 -15.37 9.38 -19.84
N GLU A 67 -16.51 9.80 -20.39
CA GLU A 67 -16.72 11.15 -20.91
C GLU A 67 -16.77 12.20 -19.80
N ALA A 68 -17.44 11.89 -18.69
CA ALA A 68 -17.55 12.77 -17.54
C ALA A 68 -16.20 12.98 -16.86
N HIS A 69 -15.49 11.89 -16.53
CA HIS A 69 -14.41 11.94 -15.54
C HIS A 69 -13.00 11.69 -16.10
N PHE A 70 -12.82 11.36 -17.38
CA PHE A 70 -11.49 11.12 -17.95
C PHE A 70 -11.21 12.00 -19.16
N HIS A 71 -9.93 12.34 -19.36
CA HIS A 71 -9.46 13.05 -20.57
C HIS A 71 -9.28 12.12 -21.79
N LEU A 72 -9.76 10.88 -21.72
CA LEU A 72 -9.62 9.91 -22.80
C LEU A 72 -10.37 10.36 -24.04
N SER A 73 -9.71 10.29 -25.20
CA SER A 73 -10.34 10.65 -26.48
C SER A 73 -11.63 9.84 -26.72
N ALA A 74 -12.64 10.50 -27.29
CA ALA A 74 -13.87 9.86 -27.75
C ALA A 74 -13.65 9.02 -29.02
N SER A 75 -12.56 9.26 -29.77
CA SER A 75 -12.27 8.62 -31.06
C SER A 75 -11.83 7.15 -30.98
N TRP A 76 -11.59 6.63 -29.77
CA TRP A 76 -11.14 5.25 -29.55
C TRP A 76 -11.70 4.68 -28.25
N THR A 77 -11.77 3.35 -28.21
CA THR A 77 -12.10 2.59 -26.99
C THR A 77 -10.80 2.22 -26.30
N PHE A 78 -10.49 2.91 -25.20
CA PHE A 78 -9.29 2.66 -24.44
C PHE A 78 -9.49 1.47 -23.49
N ILE A 79 -8.87 0.33 -23.82
CA ILE A 79 -9.04 -0.94 -23.09
C ILE A 79 -7.86 -1.29 -22.17
N ASN A 80 -6.78 -0.52 -22.20
CA ASN A 80 -5.53 -0.84 -21.50
C ASN A 80 -5.30 0.00 -20.23
N HIS A 81 -6.35 0.16 -19.42
CA HIS A 81 -6.26 0.88 -18.14
C HIS A 81 -5.30 0.20 -17.14
N GLY A 82 -5.16 -1.12 -17.22
CA GLY A 82 -4.27 -1.88 -16.33
C GLY A 82 -2.79 -1.53 -16.50
N ALA A 83 -2.33 -1.30 -17.73
CA ALA A 83 -0.93 -0.93 -17.97
C ALA A 83 -0.71 0.59 -18.04
N PHE A 84 -1.69 1.34 -18.58
CA PHE A 84 -1.57 2.79 -18.83
C PHE A 84 -2.83 3.53 -18.37
N GLY A 85 -3.20 3.39 -17.09
CA GLY A 85 -4.44 3.96 -16.58
C GLY A 85 -4.51 5.49 -16.74
N ALA A 86 -5.69 6.00 -17.08
CA ALA A 86 -5.98 7.43 -17.04
C ALA A 86 -6.42 7.86 -15.63
N VAL A 87 -5.99 9.06 -15.23
CA VAL A 87 -6.41 9.72 -13.98
C VAL A 87 -7.78 10.39 -14.16
N LEU A 88 -8.55 10.49 -13.07
CA LEU A 88 -9.78 11.30 -13.05
C LEU A 88 -9.44 12.78 -13.26
N LYS A 89 -10.26 13.52 -14.02
CA LYS A 89 -10.11 14.97 -14.24
C LYS A 89 -10.04 15.72 -12.92
N GLU A 90 -10.88 15.34 -11.98
CA GLU A 90 -11.00 15.93 -10.65
C GLU A 90 -9.74 15.71 -9.80
N ALA A 91 -9.18 14.49 -9.85
CA ALA A 91 -7.94 14.17 -9.14
C ALA A 91 -6.74 14.91 -9.76
N LEU A 92 -6.71 15.03 -11.09
CA LEU A 92 -5.69 15.81 -11.79
C LEU A 92 -5.77 17.30 -11.44
N ALA A 93 -6.98 17.87 -11.39
CA ALA A 93 -7.20 19.25 -10.98
C ALA A 93 -6.76 19.50 -9.53
N ALA A 94 -7.13 18.60 -8.60
CA ALA A 94 -6.71 18.69 -7.21
C ALA A 94 -5.19 18.62 -7.07
N ALA A 95 -4.52 17.73 -7.82
CA ALA A 95 -3.06 17.65 -7.82
C ALA A 95 -2.40 18.95 -8.30
N ALA A 96 -2.93 19.60 -9.33
CA ALA A 96 -2.43 20.89 -9.81
C ALA A 96 -2.58 22.01 -8.76
N VAL A 97 -3.71 22.04 -8.03
CA VAL A 97 -3.91 23.00 -6.93
C VAL A 97 -2.89 22.77 -5.81
N TRP A 98 -2.66 21.52 -5.42
CA TRP A 98 -1.62 21.17 -4.44
C TRP A 98 -0.22 21.59 -4.88
N GLN A 99 0.15 21.36 -6.14
CA GLN A 99 1.46 21.78 -6.66
C GLN A 99 1.67 23.28 -6.47
N VAL A 100 0.72 24.11 -6.90
CA VAL A 100 0.81 25.57 -6.73
C VAL A 100 0.81 25.96 -5.24
N TYR A 101 0.02 25.27 -4.41
CA TYR A 101 -0.04 25.55 -2.98
C TYR A 101 1.30 25.32 -2.27
N CYS A 102 1.99 24.23 -2.59
CA CYS A 102 3.32 23.92 -2.07
C CYS A 102 4.32 25.04 -2.41
N GLU A 103 4.32 25.49 -3.67
CA GLU A 103 5.27 26.50 -4.17
C GLU A 103 5.06 27.89 -3.56
N ARG A 104 3.85 28.22 -3.09
CA ARG A 104 3.58 29.53 -2.46
C ARG A 104 4.41 29.75 -1.19
N GLN A 105 4.74 28.67 -0.46
CA GLN A 105 5.61 28.74 0.71
C GLN A 105 6.17 27.33 1.04
N PRO A 106 7.23 26.89 0.35
CA PRO A 106 7.72 25.50 0.46
C PRO A 106 8.20 25.15 1.87
N LEU A 107 8.82 26.10 2.58
CA LEU A 107 9.26 25.86 3.96
C LEU A 107 8.08 25.51 4.86
N ARG A 108 6.99 26.27 4.85
CA ARG A 108 5.80 25.96 5.66
C ARG A 108 5.23 24.61 5.29
N PHE A 109 5.08 24.34 4.00
CA PHE A 109 4.47 23.10 3.54
C PHE A 109 5.30 21.88 3.97
N LEU A 110 6.58 21.86 3.62
CA LEU A 110 7.46 20.72 3.92
C LEU A 110 7.68 20.53 5.42
N ASP A 111 7.92 21.61 6.16
CA ASP A 111 8.25 21.57 7.60
C ASP A 111 7.04 21.28 8.50
N ARG A 112 5.86 21.82 8.17
CA ARG A 112 4.73 21.89 9.11
C ARG A 112 3.49 21.11 8.69
N GLU A 113 3.30 20.91 7.39
CA GLU A 113 2.02 20.42 6.85
C GLU A 113 2.15 19.03 6.24
N LEU A 114 3.27 18.75 5.59
CA LEU A 114 3.46 17.51 4.85
C LEU A 114 3.30 16.26 5.73
N LEU A 115 4.00 16.15 6.86
CA LEU A 115 3.97 14.93 7.68
C LEU A 115 2.56 14.66 8.26
N PRO A 116 1.84 15.65 8.83
CA PRO A 116 0.45 15.46 9.22
C PRO A 116 -0.47 15.06 8.06
N LEU A 117 -0.30 15.66 6.87
CA LEU A 117 -1.09 15.33 5.68
C LEU A 117 -0.81 13.91 5.17
N LEU A 118 0.44 13.44 5.24
CA LEU A 118 0.81 12.06 4.93
C LEU A 118 0.15 11.09 5.92
N ALA A 119 0.23 11.36 7.21
CA ALA A 119 -0.41 10.53 8.22
C ALA A 119 -1.93 10.46 8.02
N PHE A 120 -2.58 11.60 7.76
CA PHE A 120 -4.01 11.68 7.43
C PHE A 120 -4.38 10.84 6.21
N THR A 121 -3.60 10.97 5.13
CA THR A 121 -3.84 10.22 3.89
C THR A 121 -3.69 8.72 4.11
N THR A 122 -2.63 8.30 4.82
CA THR A 122 -2.39 6.89 5.14
C THR A 122 -3.49 6.31 6.04
N ARG A 123 -3.96 7.03 7.07
CA ARG A 123 -5.07 6.56 7.93
C ARG A 123 -6.35 6.36 7.12
N ARG A 124 -6.73 7.33 6.29
CA ARG A 124 -7.90 7.20 5.41
C ARG A 124 -7.78 6.04 4.42
N LEU A 125 -6.57 5.82 3.91
CA LEU A 125 -6.31 4.69 3.03
C LEU A 125 -6.43 3.36 3.76
N ALA A 126 -5.92 3.29 4.99
CA ALA A 126 -6.04 2.15 5.88
C ALA A 126 -7.50 1.80 6.13
N ASP A 127 -8.33 2.79 6.47
CA ASP A 127 -9.78 2.59 6.66
C ASP A 127 -10.46 2.07 5.38
N PHE A 128 -10.09 2.63 4.22
CA PHE A 128 -10.66 2.22 2.94
C PHE A 128 -10.35 0.74 2.60
N ILE A 129 -9.15 0.29 2.92
CA ILE A 129 -8.71 -1.09 2.65
C ILE A 129 -8.78 -2.00 3.88
N ASP A 130 -9.37 -1.53 4.98
CA ASP A 130 -9.53 -2.24 6.26
C ASP A 130 -8.21 -2.68 6.95
N ALA A 131 -7.12 -1.95 6.72
CA ALA A 131 -5.79 -2.23 7.28
C ALA A 131 -5.47 -1.35 8.51
N THR A 132 -4.41 -1.70 9.25
CA THR A 132 -3.88 -0.81 10.29
C THR A 132 -3.04 0.29 9.65
N PRO A 133 -3.19 1.57 10.02
CA PRO A 133 -2.40 2.67 9.44
C PRO A 133 -0.88 2.46 9.52
N SER A 134 -0.39 1.88 10.62
CA SER A 134 1.04 1.59 10.83
C SER A 134 1.59 0.44 9.98
N GLU A 135 0.73 -0.31 9.29
CA GLU A 135 1.13 -1.42 8.40
C GLU A 135 1.28 -0.96 6.95
N LEU A 136 0.96 0.30 6.64
CA LEU A 136 0.99 0.85 5.29
C LEU A 136 2.18 1.74 5.03
N ALA A 137 2.74 1.61 3.84
CA ALA A 137 3.70 2.55 3.29
C ALA A 137 3.17 3.16 1.98
N LEU A 138 3.24 4.48 1.87
CA LEU A 138 2.95 5.20 0.63
C LEU A 138 4.20 5.14 -0.28
N VAL A 139 4.05 4.56 -1.47
CA VAL A 139 5.14 4.45 -2.46
C VAL A 139 4.73 5.07 -3.80
N PRO A 140 5.70 5.55 -4.60
CA PRO A 140 5.39 6.25 -5.86
C PRO A 140 4.69 5.38 -6.92
N ASN A 141 4.96 4.06 -6.93
CA ASN A 141 4.35 3.12 -7.86
C ASN A 141 4.55 1.67 -7.38
N VAL A 142 3.83 0.74 -8.04
CA VAL A 142 3.85 -0.70 -7.73
C VAL A 142 5.27 -1.26 -7.85
N THR A 143 5.99 -0.96 -8.93
CA THR A 143 7.36 -1.46 -9.16
C THR A 143 8.32 -1.08 -8.04
N THR A 144 8.28 0.18 -7.57
CA THR A 144 9.07 0.64 -6.41
C THR A 144 8.71 -0.15 -5.16
N GLY A 145 7.42 -0.37 -4.92
CA GLY A 145 6.96 -1.14 -3.78
C GLY A 145 7.48 -2.58 -3.79
N ILE A 146 7.27 -3.28 -4.90
CA ILE A 146 7.71 -4.68 -5.06
C ILE A 146 9.23 -4.78 -4.91
N ASN A 147 9.98 -3.87 -5.53
CA ASN A 147 11.45 -3.84 -5.43
C ASN A 147 11.91 -3.70 -3.97
N SER A 148 11.26 -2.80 -3.23
CA SER A 148 11.58 -2.56 -1.81
C SER A 148 11.36 -3.82 -0.97
N VAL A 149 10.23 -4.52 -1.15
CA VAL A 149 9.97 -5.74 -0.36
C VAL A 149 10.88 -6.87 -0.74
N ILE A 150 10.98 -7.20 -2.03
CA ILE A 150 11.76 -8.36 -2.49
C ILE A 150 13.21 -8.21 -2.05
N ARG A 151 13.80 -7.02 -2.24
CA ARG A 151 15.18 -6.78 -1.78
C ARG A 151 15.31 -6.86 -0.26
N SER A 152 14.35 -6.32 0.50
CA SER A 152 14.40 -6.38 1.96
C SER A 152 14.31 -7.81 2.49
N VAL A 153 13.36 -8.61 1.97
CA VAL A 153 13.14 -9.99 2.40
C VAL A 153 14.31 -10.88 1.98
N CYS A 154 14.67 -10.84 0.69
CA CYS A 154 15.71 -11.70 0.12
C CYS A 154 17.11 -11.36 0.62
N LYS A 155 17.37 -10.17 1.18
CA LYS A 155 18.66 -9.84 1.80
C LYS A 155 19.03 -10.80 2.94
N THR A 156 18.05 -11.44 3.57
CA THR A 156 18.27 -12.39 4.66
C THR A 156 18.47 -13.83 4.17
N PHE A 157 18.42 -14.07 2.86
CA PHE A 157 18.47 -15.40 2.28
C PHE A 157 19.91 -15.88 2.10
N SER A 158 20.04 -17.18 1.95
CA SER A 158 21.25 -17.92 1.66
C SER A 158 21.11 -18.67 0.32
N PRO A 159 22.21 -19.19 -0.25
CA PRO A 159 22.13 -20.00 -1.47
C PRO A 159 21.33 -21.29 -1.35
N GLN A 160 21.02 -21.73 -0.14
CA GLN A 160 20.18 -22.91 0.12
C GLN A 160 18.69 -22.59 -0.01
N ASP A 161 18.31 -21.32 0.15
CA ASP A 161 16.92 -20.89 0.13
C ASP A 161 16.36 -20.84 -1.30
N SER A 162 15.04 -20.88 -1.41
CA SER A 162 14.36 -20.75 -2.69
C SER A 162 13.10 -19.90 -2.66
N VAL A 163 12.73 -19.40 -3.84
CA VAL A 163 11.53 -18.60 -4.09
C VAL A 163 10.65 -19.33 -5.11
N LEU A 164 9.35 -19.46 -4.82
CA LEU A 164 8.36 -19.93 -5.79
C LEU A 164 7.65 -18.74 -6.45
N ILE A 165 7.54 -18.80 -7.77
CA ILE A 165 6.74 -17.88 -8.60
C ILE A 165 5.82 -18.69 -9.50
N PHE A 166 4.76 -18.09 -10.05
CA PHE A 166 3.91 -18.75 -11.04
C PHE A 166 4.30 -18.37 -12.46
N ASN A 167 4.01 -19.24 -13.43
CA ASN A 167 4.17 -18.91 -14.85
C ASN A 167 3.32 -17.70 -15.27
N THR A 168 2.23 -17.42 -14.55
CA THR A 168 1.35 -16.26 -14.74
C THR A 168 1.82 -14.97 -14.03
N THR A 169 2.84 -15.04 -13.18
CA THR A 169 3.37 -13.89 -12.42
C THR A 169 3.79 -12.76 -13.36
N TYR A 170 3.49 -11.52 -12.99
CA TYR A 170 3.85 -10.34 -13.78
C TYR A 170 5.34 -10.32 -14.19
N GLY A 171 5.61 -10.07 -15.47
CA GLY A 171 6.95 -10.23 -16.03
C GLY A 171 8.03 -9.35 -15.38
N ALA A 172 7.69 -8.15 -14.91
CA ALA A 172 8.65 -7.30 -14.20
C ALA A 172 9.07 -7.89 -12.85
N VAL A 173 8.15 -8.59 -12.19
CA VAL A 173 8.39 -9.28 -10.92
C VAL A 173 9.29 -10.49 -11.14
N LYS A 174 9.00 -11.28 -12.18
CA LYS A 174 9.88 -12.41 -12.57
C LYS A 174 11.31 -11.95 -12.80
N LYS A 175 11.49 -10.86 -13.54
CA LYS A 175 12.82 -10.27 -13.81
C LYS A 175 13.49 -9.82 -12.51
N LEU A 176 12.77 -9.08 -11.67
CA LEU A 176 13.27 -8.59 -10.40
C LEU A 176 13.75 -9.73 -9.48
N VAL A 177 12.95 -10.77 -9.29
CA VAL A 177 13.30 -11.92 -8.44
C VAL A 177 14.54 -12.63 -8.98
N ARG A 178 14.64 -12.81 -10.30
CA ARG A 178 15.82 -13.43 -10.93
C ARG A 178 17.07 -12.57 -10.75
N THR A 179 16.98 -11.26 -10.93
CA THR A 179 18.11 -10.35 -10.68
C THR A 179 18.56 -10.41 -9.22
N VAL A 180 17.63 -10.39 -8.26
CA VAL A 180 17.98 -10.48 -6.83
C VAL A 180 18.53 -11.87 -6.47
N SER A 181 18.05 -12.92 -7.14
CA SER A 181 18.59 -14.28 -7.04
C SER A 181 20.04 -14.35 -7.54
N GLU A 182 20.38 -13.71 -8.65
CA GLU A 182 21.76 -13.63 -9.16
C GLU A 182 22.68 -12.87 -8.20
N GLU A 183 22.17 -11.83 -7.53
CA GLU A 183 22.93 -11.04 -6.55
C GLU A 183 23.17 -11.78 -5.22
N VAL A 184 22.21 -12.58 -4.74
CA VAL A 184 22.23 -13.21 -3.40
C VAL A 184 22.59 -14.71 -3.45
N GLY A 185 22.26 -15.39 -4.54
CA GLY A 185 22.58 -16.81 -4.78
C GLY A 185 21.47 -17.83 -4.47
N PHE A 186 20.27 -17.40 -4.06
CA PHE A 186 19.13 -18.31 -3.81
C PHE A 186 18.51 -18.81 -5.13
N SER A 187 17.74 -19.91 -5.09
CA SER A 187 17.09 -20.49 -6.27
C SER A 187 15.69 -19.94 -6.53
N VAL A 188 15.26 -19.88 -7.80
CA VAL A 188 13.91 -19.46 -8.18
C VAL A 188 13.24 -20.59 -8.97
N HIS A 189 12.10 -21.07 -8.50
CA HIS A 189 11.32 -22.13 -9.15
C HIS A 189 10.00 -21.57 -9.67
N GLU A 190 9.70 -21.84 -10.93
CA GLU A 190 8.47 -21.39 -11.58
C GLU A 190 7.44 -22.53 -11.62
N LEU A 191 6.33 -22.33 -10.92
CA LEU A 191 5.18 -23.21 -10.89
C LEU A 191 4.29 -22.98 -12.11
N VAL A 192 3.99 -24.05 -12.84
CA VAL A 192 3.24 -23.97 -14.10
C VAL A 192 1.76 -24.21 -13.84
N ILE A 193 0.95 -23.17 -14.01
CA ILE A 193 -0.50 -23.31 -14.17
C ILE A 193 -0.77 -23.69 -15.62
N HIS A 194 -1.38 -24.86 -15.81
CA HIS A 194 -1.80 -25.34 -17.11
C HIS A 194 -3.21 -24.82 -17.46
N PHE A 195 -3.38 -24.46 -18.72
CA PHE A 195 -4.65 -23.96 -19.26
C PHE A 195 -5.31 -25.01 -20.17
N PRO A 196 -6.66 -25.06 -20.25
CA PRO A 196 -7.61 -24.17 -19.57
C PRO A 196 -7.69 -24.42 -18.06
N LEU A 197 -7.90 -23.34 -17.29
CA LEU A 197 -8.13 -23.42 -15.85
C LEU A 197 -9.62 -23.67 -15.61
N HIS A 198 -9.96 -24.77 -14.92
CA HIS A 198 -11.32 -25.20 -14.62
C HIS A 198 -11.76 -24.87 -13.19
N SER A 199 -10.83 -24.75 -12.25
CA SER A 199 -11.12 -24.43 -10.85
C SER A 199 -9.94 -23.72 -10.16
N HIS A 200 -10.24 -23.03 -9.07
CA HIS A 200 -9.22 -22.50 -8.16
C HIS A 200 -8.38 -23.60 -7.48
N SER A 201 -8.93 -24.81 -7.31
CA SER A 201 -8.20 -25.92 -6.68
C SER A 201 -6.95 -26.30 -7.46
N GLN A 202 -6.96 -26.19 -8.79
CA GLN A 202 -5.77 -26.44 -9.61
C GLN A 202 -4.60 -25.50 -9.25
N ILE A 203 -4.88 -24.23 -8.93
CA ILE A 203 -3.83 -23.28 -8.49
C ILE A 203 -3.26 -23.71 -7.14
N LEU A 204 -4.12 -24.13 -6.21
CA LEU A 204 -3.74 -24.57 -4.88
C LEU A 204 -2.92 -25.87 -4.94
N GLU A 205 -3.38 -26.85 -5.71
CA GLU A 205 -2.68 -28.13 -5.94
C GLU A 205 -1.30 -27.91 -6.55
N THR A 206 -1.18 -27.00 -7.53
CA THR A 206 0.11 -26.59 -8.11
C THR A 206 1.03 -25.99 -7.04
N LEU A 207 0.51 -25.13 -6.17
CA LEU A 207 1.29 -24.56 -5.07
C LEU A 207 1.72 -25.63 -4.05
N GLU A 208 0.81 -26.50 -3.65
CA GLU A 208 1.09 -27.58 -2.70
C GLU A 208 2.16 -28.53 -3.24
N SER A 209 2.11 -28.88 -4.53
CA SER A 209 3.15 -29.69 -5.15
C SER A 209 4.50 -28.98 -5.14
N GLY A 210 4.53 -27.70 -5.52
CA GLY A 210 5.75 -26.89 -5.48
C GLY A 210 6.37 -26.78 -4.08
N LEU A 211 5.54 -26.61 -3.04
CA LEU A 211 5.99 -26.58 -1.64
C LEU A 211 6.51 -27.94 -1.16
N ARG A 212 5.94 -29.06 -1.63
CA ARG A 212 6.41 -30.42 -1.32
C ARG A 212 7.71 -30.77 -2.04
N GLU A 213 7.87 -30.31 -3.28
CA GLU A 213 9.06 -30.57 -4.12
C GLU A 213 10.27 -29.72 -3.70
N HIS A 214 10.03 -28.57 -3.05
CA HIS A 214 11.07 -27.61 -2.68
C HIS A 214 11.02 -27.29 -1.17
N GLU A 215 11.74 -28.08 -0.37
CA GLU A 215 11.73 -27.95 1.10
C GLU A 215 12.41 -26.66 1.61
N SER A 216 13.21 -25.99 0.78
CA SER A 216 13.94 -24.76 1.15
C SER A 216 13.22 -23.45 0.82
N VAL A 217 11.94 -23.52 0.47
CA VAL A 217 11.16 -22.34 0.08
C VAL A 217 11.03 -21.38 1.26
N LYS A 218 11.50 -20.15 1.05
CA LYS A 218 11.35 -19.05 2.02
C LYS A 218 10.33 -18.00 1.59
N LEU A 219 9.99 -17.96 0.31
CA LEU A 219 9.07 -16.97 -0.23
C LEU A 219 8.26 -17.55 -1.39
N VAL A 220 6.97 -17.26 -1.40
CA VAL A 220 6.08 -17.49 -2.54
C VAL A 220 5.56 -16.15 -3.01
N ILE A 221 5.62 -15.91 -4.32
CA ILE A 221 5.08 -14.70 -4.96
C ILE A 221 3.92 -15.08 -5.85
N ALA A 222 2.75 -14.57 -5.50
CA ALA A 222 1.51 -14.77 -6.24
C ALA A 222 0.84 -13.43 -6.55
N ASP A 223 0.28 -13.33 -7.75
CA ASP A 223 -0.57 -12.22 -8.15
C ASP A 223 -1.99 -12.48 -7.65
N HIS A 224 -2.64 -11.49 -7.03
CA HIS A 224 -4.06 -11.61 -6.68
C HIS A 224 -4.94 -11.63 -7.93
N ILE A 225 -4.57 -10.81 -8.92
CA ILE A 225 -5.12 -10.85 -10.27
C ILE A 225 -3.95 -10.90 -11.25
N SER A 226 -3.83 -12.00 -11.98
CA SER A 226 -2.74 -12.18 -12.96
C SER A 226 -2.82 -11.16 -14.11
N SER A 227 -1.70 -10.53 -14.45
CA SER A 227 -1.67 -9.40 -15.40
C SER A 227 -2.11 -9.79 -16.82
N ASN A 228 -1.72 -10.97 -17.27
CA ASN A 228 -1.89 -11.38 -18.67
C ASN A 228 -3.14 -12.24 -18.89
N TYR A 229 -3.68 -12.83 -17.82
CA TYR A 229 -4.75 -13.82 -17.93
C TYR A 229 -6.04 -13.39 -17.19
N GLY A 230 -6.00 -12.34 -16.37
CA GLY A 230 -7.19 -11.84 -15.65
C GLY A 230 -7.73 -12.84 -14.61
N ILE A 231 -6.95 -13.84 -14.23
CA ILE A 231 -7.31 -14.86 -13.24
C ILE A 231 -7.22 -14.25 -11.85
N ILE A 232 -8.28 -14.39 -11.06
CA ILE A 232 -8.27 -14.10 -9.64
C ILE A 232 -7.73 -15.33 -8.91
N PHE A 233 -6.66 -15.16 -8.13
CA PHE A 233 -6.13 -16.25 -7.31
C PHE A 233 -7.02 -16.46 -6.08
N PRO A 234 -7.14 -17.71 -5.55
CA PRO A 234 -8.00 -18.04 -4.43
C PRO A 234 -7.40 -17.60 -3.09
N VAL A 235 -7.33 -16.30 -2.92
CA VAL A 235 -6.80 -15.64 -1.73
C VAL A 235 -7.96 -15.23 -0.83
N LYS A 236 -8.05 -15.81 0.36
CA LYS A 236 -8.98 -15.41 1.42
C LYS A 236 -8.32 -14.44 2.41
N VAL A 237 -9.11 -13.46 2.83
CA VAL A 237 -8.81 -12.57 3.96
C VAL A 237 -9.30 -13.26 5.24
N GLY A 238 -8.45 -13.54 6.23
CA GLY A 238 -8.93 -14.08 7.52
C GLY A 238 -7.87 -14.73 8.43
N SER A 239 -8.12 -14.73 9.74
CA SER A 239 -7.18 -15.07 10.83
C SER A 239 -6.97 -16.59 11.06
N GLU A 240 -5.71 -17.06 10.98
CA GLU A 240 -5.00 -17.88 11.99
C GLU A 240 -3.72 -18.58 11.45
N HIS A 241 -2.71 -18.64 12.35
CA HIS A 241 -1.34 -19.18 12.32
C HIS A 241 -0.96 -20.36 11.38
N ASN A 242 0.10 -20.25 10.56
CA ASN A 242 1.48 -20.79 10.79
C ASN A 242 2.45 -20.47 9.60
N THR A 243 3.76 -20.72 9.78
CA THR A 243 5.02 -20.15 9.19
C THR A 243 5.33 -20.30 7.68
N LEU A 244 5.29 -19.21 6.89
CA LEU A 244 6.17 -18.83 5.75
C LEU A 244 5.79 -17.38 5.33
N PRO A 245 6.73 -16.46 5.04
CA PRO A 245 6.37 -15.13 4.55
C PRO A 245 5.90 -15.21 3.08
N LEU A 246 4.60 -15.11 2.85
CA LEU A 246 4.05 -14.90 1.51
C LEU A 246 4.11 -13.41 1.16
N LEU A 247 4.66 -13.08 -0.02
CA LEU A 247 4.50 -11.77 -0.62
C LEU A 247 3.35 -11.81 -1.62
N TYR A 248 2.28 -11.10 -1.28
CA TYR A 248 1.14 -10.90 -2.17
C TYR A 248 1.31 -9.64 -3.01
N LEU A 249 1.06 -9.79 -4.30
CA LEU A 249 0.94 -8.67 -5.23
C LEU A 249 -0.54 -8.44 -5.52
N THR A 250 -1.12 -7.36 -4.99
CA THR A 250 -2.55 -7.06 -5.23
C THR A 250 -2.79 -5.59 -5.53
N VAL A 251 -3.79 -5.36 -6.40
CA VAL A 251 -4.50 -4.11 -6.59
C VAL A 251 -5.88 -4.29 -5.94
N CYS A 252 -6.03 -3.77 -4.72
CA CYS A 252 -7.24 -3.55 -3.91
C CYS A 252 -8.41 -4.57 -3.93
N ARG A 253 -8.69 -5.19 -2.76
CA ARG A 253 -9.96 -5.04 -1.99
C ARG A 253 -9.82 -5.61 -0.56
N ARG A 254 -10.24 -4.81 0.44
CA ARG A 254 -10.52 -5.08 1.89
C ARG A 254 -9.76 -6.23 2.58
N TRP A 255 -8.86 -5.90 3.52
CA TRP A 255 -8.08 -6.87 4.30
C TRP A 255 -8.01 -6.52 5.79
N ARG A 256 -8.69 -7.28 6.65
CA ARG A 256 -8.45 -7.35 8.09
C ARG A 256 -7.60 -8.58 8.40
N HIS A 257 -6.29 -8.37 8.57
CA HIS A 257 -5.31 -9.37 9.01
C HIS A 257 -5.08 -10.57 8.06
N SER A 258 -4.00 -11.30 8.33
CA SER A 258 -3.47 -12.53 7.70
C SER A 258 -4.13 -12.98 6.39
N VAL A 259 -3.34 -13.06 5.32
CA VAL A 259 -3.80 -13.57 4.03
C VAL A 259 -3.65 -15.10 4.00
N ILE A 260 -4.76 -15.81 3.80
CA ILE A 260 -4.84 -17.27 3.69
C ILE A 260 -5.13 -17.64 2.23
N LEU A 261 -4.31 -18.46 1.58
CA LEU A 261 -4.81 -19.20 0.40
C LEU A 261 -5.75 -20.27 0.93
N GLU A 262 -6.94 -20.42 0.35
CA GLU A 262 -7.88 -21.47 0.78
C GLU A 262 -7.16 -22.81 1.01
N GLY A 263 -7.16 -23.31 2.25
CA GLY A 263 -6.54 -24.60 2.61
C GLY A 263 -5.10 -24.55 3.12
N LEU A 264 -4.33 -23.47 2.90
CA LEU A 264 -2.95 -23.34 3.36
C LEU A 264 -2.75 -22.11 4.26
N LYS A 265 -2.38 -22.36 5.51
CA LYS A 265 -2.13 -21.31 6.52
C LYS A 265 -0.70 -20.78 6.39
N PHE A 266 -0.55 -19.46 6.29
CA PHE A 266 0.75 -18.77 6.16
C PHE A 266 0.87 -17.62 7.19
N LEU A 267 2.11 -17.28 7.57
CA LEU A 267 2.43 -16.30 8.62
C LEU A 267 3.10 -15.11 7.95
N TRP A 268 2.39 -13.99 7.96
CA TRP A 268 2.92 -12.72 7.47
C TRP A 268 3.54 -11.94 8.63
N THR A 269 4.82 -11.59 8.51
CA THR A 269 5.53 -10.69 9.42
C THR A 269 6.13 -9.53 8.63
N GLY A 270 5.30 -8.62 8.12
CA GLY A 270 5.76 -7.27 7.74
C GLY A 270 5.26 -6.67 6.42
N LEU A 271 4.99 -5.36 6.52
CA LEU A 271 4.78 -4.30 5.52
C LEU A 271 3.80 -4.57 4.37
N MET A 272 2.61 -3.98 4.45
CA MET A 272 1.61 -4.02 3.38
C MET A 272 1.84 -2.82 2.46
N LEU A 273 2.22 -3.09 1.20
CA LEU A 273 2.40 -2.03 0.22
C LEU A 273 1.15 -1.87 -0.62
N LEU A 274 0.57 -0.69 -0.51
CA LEU A 274 -0.40 -0.22 -1.48
C LEU A 274 0.27 0.84 -2.35
N ALA A 275 0.47 0.51 -3.62
CA ALA A 275 0.75 1.52 -4.62
C ALA A 275 -0.58 1.97 -5.22
N LEU A 276 -1.04 3.15 -4.80
CA LEU A 276 -2.07 3.85 -5.54
C LEU A 276 -1.42 4.40 -6.81
N TYR A 277 -1.57 3.67 -7.91
CA TYR A 277 -1.33 4.25 -9.22
C TYR A 277 -2.31 5.43 -9.36
N GLN A 278 -1.86 6.50 -10.03
CA GLN A 278 -2.61 7.73 -10.27
C GLN A 278 -3.94 7.53 -11.06
N SER A 279 -4.37 6.28 -11.27
CA SER A 279 -5.43 5.87 -12.18
C SER A 279 -6.31 4.76 -11.61
N ALA A 280 -6.37 4.60 -10.28
CA ALA A 280 -7.23 3.60 -9.62
C ALA A 280 -8.72 4.01 -9.70
N CYS A 281 -9.29 3.86 -10.89
CA CYS A 281 -10.72 3.69 -11.11
C CYS A 281 -10.92 2.40 -11.91
N VAL A 282 -10.94 1.28 -11.19
CA VAL A 282 -11.55 0.03 -11.65
C VAL A 282 -12.26 -0.60 -10.46
N ILE A 283 -13.51 -0.21 -10.25
CA ILE A 283 -14.64 -1.07 -9.90
C ILE A 283 -15.78 -0.54 -10.76
#